data_AF-A0A2R4NE55-F1
#
_entry.id   AF-A0A2R4NE55-F1
#
_cell.length_a   1.000
_cell.length_b   1.000
_cell.length_c   1.000
_cell.angle_alpha   90.00
_cell.angle_beta   90.00
_cell.angle_gamma   90.00
#
_symmetry.space_group_name_H-M   'P 1'
#
loop_
_entity.id
_entity.type
_entity.pdbx_description
1 polymer ?
#
loop_
_entity_poly.entity_id
_entity_poly.type
_entity_poly.pdbx_seq_one_letter_code
_entity_poly.pdbx_strand_id
1 'polypeptide(L)'
;MIPIERHQRILALVEQRGAVSINELTEILGVSHMTIRRDVSKLEEQGLLVSVSGGVRAVSRLAAEPSHLVKSTLQSEEKQAIGALAASHIAKNGTVANSRW
;
A
#
# COMPACT_ATOMS: atom_id res chain seq x y z
N MET A 1 9.07 -4.47 11.28
CA MET A 1 8.82 -3.71 10.05
C MET A 1 9.15 -2.24 10.29
N ILE A 2 10.06 -1.68 9.49
CA ILE A 2 10.43 -0.26 9.55
C ILE A 2 9.38 0.61 8.83
N PRO A 3 9.26 1.92 9.13
CA PRO A 3 8.20 2.76 8.54
C PRO A 3 8.18 2.78 7.02
N ILE A 4 9.35 2.88 6.37
CA ILE A 4 9.45 2.94 4.91
C ILE A 4 8.95 1.66 4.22
N GLU A 5 9.30 0.49 4.77
CA GLU A 5 8.83 -0.81 4.31
C GLU A 5 7.31 -0.92 4.46
N ARG A 6 6.77 -0.42 5.57
CA ARG A 6 5.33 -0.40 5.81
C ARG A 6 4.59 0.48 4.83
N HIS A 7 5.11 1.67 4.57
CA HIS A 7 4.54 2.62 3.60
C HIS A 7 4.49 2.01 2.20
N GLN A 8 5.57 1.36 1.76
CA GLN A 8 5.61 0.63 0.49
C GLN A 8 4.55 -0.47 0.43
N ARG A 9 4.36 -1.22 1.53
CA ARG A 9 3.34 -2.28 1.60
C ARG A 9 1.92 -1.72 1.54
N ILE A 10 1.64 -0.61 2.23
CA ILE A 10 0.33 0.08 2.17
C ILE A 10 0.05 0.53 0.73
N LEU A 11 1.02 1.19 0.07
CA LEU A 11 0.87 1.66 -1.31
C LEU A 11 0.61 0.50 -2.27
N ALA A 12 1.37 -0.60 -2.16
CA ALA A 12 1.18 -1.78 -3.00
C ALA A 12 -0.21 -2.42 -2.83
N LEU A 13 -0.70 -2.53 -1.60
CA LEU A 13 -2.03 -3.07 -1.31
C LEU A 13 -3.12 -2.19 -1.92
N VAL A 14 -2.98 -0.87 -1.78
CA VAL A 14 -3.92 0.11 -2.35
C VAL A 14 -3.88 0.11 -3.87
N GLU A 15 -2.71 -0.03 -4.49
CA GLU A 15 -2.58 -0.13 -5.95
C GLU A 15 -3.26 -1.40 -6.47
N GLN A 16 -3.00 -2.54 -5.83
CA GLN A 16 -3.54 -3.84 -6.24
C GLN A 16 -5.06 -3.92 -6.07
N ARG A 17 -5.61 -3.41 -4.96
CA ARG A 17 -7.04 -3.53 -4.61
C ARG A 17 -7.85 -2.30 -5.01
N GLY A 18 -7.20 -1.19 -5.33
CA GLY A 18 -7.82 0.10 -5.61
C GLY A 18 -8.28 0.87 -4.38
N ALA A 19 -8.79 0.17 -3.36
CA ALA A 19 -9.13 0.71 -2.06
C ALA A 19 -8.86 -0.36 -0.99
N VAL A 20 -8.36 0.04 0.17
CA VAL A 20 -8.14 -0.87 1.30
C VAL A 20 -8.56 -0.18 2.59
N SER A 21 -9.27 -0.91 3.46
CA SER A 21 -9.68 -0.36 4.76
C SER A 21 -8.52 -0.29 5.74
N ILE A 22 -8.61 0.62 6.72
CA ILE A 22 -7.63 0.70 7.82
C ILE A 22 -7.57 -0.63 8.60
N ASN A 23 -8.73 -1.30 8.75
CA ASN A 23 -8.83 -2.58 9.44
C ASN A 23 -8.03 -3.68 8.71
N GLU A 24 -8.23 -3.82 7.39
CA GLU A 24 -7.45 -4.76 6.58
C GLU A 24 -5.95 -4.45 6.62
N LEU A 25 -5.56 -3.18 6.55
CA LEU A 25 -4.15 -2.79 6.66
C LEU A 25 -3.56 -3.19 8.02
N THR A 26 -4.32 -3.04 9.10
CA THR A 26 -3.92 -3.50 10.44
C THR A 26 -3.76 -5.02 10.51
N GLU A 27 -4.71 -5.77 9.95
CA GLU A 27 -4.68 -7.24 9.94
C GLU A 27 -3.52 -7.78 9.10
N ILE A 28 -3.32 -7.23 7.89
CA ILE A 28 -2.27 -7.67 6.95
C ILE A 28 -0.88 -7.31 7.45
N LEU A 29 -0.71 -6.11 8.04
CA LEU A 29 0.60 -5.59 8.44
C LEU A 29 0.93 -5.87 9.91
N GLY A 30 -0.03 -6.38 10.70
CA GLY A 30 0.15 -6.72 12.11
C GLY A 30 0.49 -5.52 12.99
N VAL A 31 0.00 -4.32 12.65
CA VAL A 31 0.25 -3.09 13.41
C VAL A 31 -1.03 -2.40 13.86
N SER A 32 -0.95 -1.64 14.95
CA SER A 32 -2.10 -0.94 15.52
C SER A 32 -2.77 0.02 14.53
N HIS A 33 -4.07 0.26 14.70
CA HIS A 33 -4.80 1.27 13.92
C HIS A 33 -4.14 2.65 13.99
N MET A 34 -3.63 3.06 15.16
CA MET A 34 -2.94 4.35 15.29
C MET A 34 -1.64 4.42 14.49
N THR A 35 -0.95 3.29 14.32
CA THR A 35 0.21 3.19 13.43
C THR A 35 -0.20 3.37 11.98
N ILE A 36 -1.22 2.63 11.52
CA ILE A 36 -1.74 2.77 10.14
C ILE A 36 -2.23 4.19 9.88
N ARG A 37 -3.00 4.80 10.80
CA ARG A 37 -3.49 6.17 10.61
C ARG A 37 -2.34 7.17 10.45
N ARG A 38 -1.29 7.08 11.27
CA ARG A 38 -0.10 7.95 11.14
C ARG A 38 0.62 7.74 9.81
N ASP A 39 0.73 6.51 9.35
CA ASP A 39 1.40 6.20 8.08
C ASP A 39 0.58 6.67 6.88
N VAL A 40 -0.73 6.44 6.90
CA VAL A 40 -1.66 6.94 5.89
C VAL A 40 -1.61 8.47 5.84
N SER A 41 -1.68 9.16 6.97
CA SER A 41 -1.58 10.63 6.99
C SER A 41 -0.28 11.14 6.38
N LYS A 42 0.86 10.49 6.63
CA LYS A 42 2.13 10.85 5.98
C LYS A 42 2.09 10.63 4.47
N LEU A 43 1.46 9.56 4.01
CA LEU A 43 1.32 9.26 2.59
C LEU A 43 0.30 10.19 1.90
N GLU A 44 -0.70 10.67 2.63
CA GLU A 44 -1.63 11.72 2.19
C GLU A 44 -0.94 13.07 2.07
N GLU A 45 -0.13 13.46 3.06
CA GLU A 45 0.70 14.68 3.02
C GLU A 45 1.65 14.68 1.81
N GLN A 46 2.09 13.50 1.37
CA GLN A 46 2.91 13.30 0.17
C GLN A 46 2.10 13.22 -1.14
N GLY A 47 0.77 13.31 -1.08
CA GLY A 47 -0.11 13.21 -2.25
C GLY A 47 -0.13 11.82 -2.90
N LEU A 48 0.25 10.78 -2.16
CA LEU A 48 0.28 9.40 -2.66
C LEU A 48 -1.05 8.68 -2.41
N LEU A 49 -1.67 8.93 -1.25
CA LEU A 49 -2.92 8.34 -0.82
C LEU A 49 -3.98 9.40 -0.50
N VAL A 50 -5.22 8.97 -0.39
CA VAL A 50 -6.35 9.76 0.09
C VAL A 50 -7.31 8.85 0.88
N SER A 51 -7.75 9.33 2.03
CA SER A 51 -8.78 8.70 2.85
C SER A 51 -10.15 8.96 2.24
N VAL A 52 -10.93 7.89 2.11
CA VAL A 52 -12.31 7.91 1.63
C VAL A 52 -13.21 7.27 2.69
N SER A 53 -14.53 7.42 2.58
CA SER A 53 -15.51 6.93 3.57
C SER A 53 -15.45 5.42 3.88
N GLY A 54 -14.69 4.63 3.12
CA GLY A 54 -14.51 3.19 3.34
C GLY A 54 -13.06 2.72 3.49
N GLY A 55 -12.07 3.61 3.55
CA GLY A 55 -10.66 3.21 3.60
C GLY A 55 -9.74 4.22 2.94
N VAL A 56 -8.70 3.71 2.27
CA VAL A 56 -7.64 4.51 1.66
C VAL A 56 -7.51 4.12 0.19
N ARG A 57 -7.42 5.12 -0.71
CA ARG A 57 -7.22 4.95 -2.17
C ARG A 57 -5.98 5.70 -2.64
N ALA A 58 -5.43 5.31 -3.78
CA ALA A 58 -4.36 6.05 -4.43
C ALA A 58 -4.91 7.32 -5.10
N VAL A 59 -4.17 8.43 -5.01
CA VAL A 59 -4.58 9.72 -5.61
C VAL A 59 -4.76 9.60 -7.14
N SER A 60 -3.94 8.79 -7.82
CA SER A 60 -4.06 8.55 -9.27
C SER A 60 -5.41 7.94 -9.67
N ARG A 61 -6.04 7.16 -8.79
CA ARG A 61 -7.33 6.52 -9.08
C ARG A 61 -8.51 7.45 -8.85
N LEU A 62 -8.38 8.43 -7.97
CA LEU A 62 -9.43 9.44 -7.72
C LEU A 62 -9.63 10.35 -8.94
N ALA A 63 -8.55 10.66 -9.65
CA ALA A 63 -8.59 11.44 -10.91
C ALA A 63 -9.18 10.66 -12.11
N ALA A 64 -9.39 9.33 -11.97
CA ALA A 64 -9.81 8.46 -13.06
C ALA A 64 -11.32 8.12 -13.09
N GLU A 65 -12.10 8.47 -12.06
CA GLU A 65 -13.55 8.24 -12.01
C GLU A 65 -14.24 9.63 -12.01
N PRO A 66 -14.77 10.15 -13.15
CA PRO A 66 -15.72 9.48 -14.05
C PRO A 66 -15.38 9.61 -15.55
N SER A 67 -14.49 8.76 -16.09
CA SER A 67 -14.44 8.47 -17.54
C SER A 67 -13.81 7.09 -17.79
N HIS A 68 -14.62 6.06 -17.57
CA HIS A 68 -14.26 4.65 -17.41
C HIS A 68 -13.62 3.89 -18.60
N LEU A 69 -13.04 4.48 -19.66
CA LEU A 69 -12.74 3.67 -20.86
C LEU A 69 -11.39 3.75 -21.57
N VAL A 70 -10.40 4.61 -21.25
CA VAL A 70 -9.29 4.78 -22.23
C VAL A 70 -7.85 4.70 -21.73
N LYS A 71 -7.48 4.80 -20.44
CA LYS A 71 -6.05 5.04 -20.12
C LYS A 71 -5.47 4.15 -19.02
N SER A 72 -5.42 2.85 -19.28
CA SER A 72 -4.64 1.88 -18.49
C SER A 72 -3.14 1.84 -18.84
N THR A 73 -2.66 2.62 -19.82
CA THR A 73 -1.32 2.40 -20.42
C THR A 73 -0.32 3.55 -20.29
N LEU A 74 -0.69 4.71 -19.74
CA LEU A 74 0.17 5.92 -19.83
C LEU A 74 0.65 6.51 -18.49
N GLN A 75 0.29 5.94 -17.34
CA GLN A 75 0.69 6.49 -16.03
C GLN A 75 1.67 5.59 -15.25
N SER A 76 2.32 4.64 -15.93
CA SER A 76 3.31 3.75 -15.31
C SER A 76 4.69 4.40 -15.20
N GLU A 77 5.05 5.36 -16.07
CA GLU A 77 6.44 5.80 -16.20
C GLU A 77 6.91 6.72 -15.07
N GLU A 78 6.04 7.55 -14.47
CA GLU A 78 6.45 8.49 -13.42
C GLU A 78 6.27 7.96 -11.98
N LYS A 79 5.61 6.81 -11.80
CA LYS A 79 5.42 6.18 -10.46
C LYS A 79 6.11 4.82 -10.30
N GLN A 80 6.84 4.35 -11.31
CA GLN A 80 7.63 3.12 -11.25
C GLN A 80 8.89 3.21 -10.38
N ALA A 81 9.34 4.42 -9.98
CA ALA A 81 10.50 4.57 -9.13
C ALA A 81 10.34 3.94 -7.72
N ILE A 82 9.10 3.74 -7.25
CA ILE A 82 8.83 3.13 -5.93
C ILE A 82 8.26 1.70 -6.06
N GLY A 83 7.64 1.36 -7.19
CA GLY A 83 7.09 0.02 -7.45
C GLY A 83 8.13 -1.06 -7.73
N ALA A 84 9.28 -0.71 -8.32
CA ALA A 84 10.28 -1.68 -8.75
C ALA A 84 11.07 -2.35 -7.60
N LEU A 85 11.11 -1.76 -6.41
CA LEU A 85 11.85 -2.32 -5.26
C LEU A 85 10.98 -3.20 -4.33
N ALA A 86 9.64 -3.11 -4.43
CA ALA A 86 8.73 -3.85 -3.57
C ALA A 86 8.57 -5.33 -3.97
N ALA A 87 8.86 -5.69 -5.22
CA ALA A 87 8.82 -7.07 -5.70
C ALA A 87 10.05 -7.91 -5.27
N SER A 88 11.15 -7.26 -4.87
CA SER A 88 12.41 -7.92 -4.51
C SER A 88 12.59 -8.21 -3.01
N HIS A 89 11.68 -7.76 -2.14
CA HIS A 89 11.86 -7.85 -0.68
C HIS A 89 10.96 -8.87 0.03
N ILE A 90 10.34 -9.82 -0.69
CA ILE A 90 9.79 -11.04 -0.09
C ILE A 90 10.87 -12.12 -0.12
N ALA A 91 11.94 -11.91 0.64
CA ALA A 91 12.93 -12.95 0.91
C ALA A 91 13.43 -12.82 2.35
N LYS A 92 12.69 -13.45 3.26
CA LYS A 92 13.16 -14.54 4.13
C LYS A 92 12.22 -14.67 5.32
N ASN A 93 11.44 -15.74 5.28
CA ASN A 93 10.77 -16.34 6.43
C ASN A 93 11.84 -16.70 7.47
N GLY A 94 12.17 -15.75 8.34
CA GLY A 94 12.91 -16.03 9.55
C GLY A 94 11.93 -16.53 10.60
N THR A 95 11.76 -17.85 10.70
CA THR A 95 11.58 -18.54 12.00
C THR A 95 11.91 -20.02 11.80
N VAL A 96 13.04 -20.42 12.40
CA VAL A 96 13.40 -21.82 12.60
C VAL A 96 12.61 -22.29 13.81
N ALA A 97 11.59 -23.12 13.60
CA ALA A 97 10.97 -23.88 14.69
C ALA A 97 11.44 -25.33 14.55
N ASN A 98 12.49 -25.64 15.31
CA ASN A 98 12.92 -26.99 15.61
C ASN A 98 11.89 -27.65 16.53
N SER A 99 11.23 -28.71 16.08
CA SER A 99 10.76 -29.76 16.98
C SER A 99 10.84 -31.10 16.25
N ARG A 100 11.97 -31.75 16.53
CA ARG A 100 12.28 -33.17 16.34
C ARG A 100 11.30 -34.01 17.20
N TRP A 101 10.99 -35.21 16.70
CA TRP A 101 10.20 -36.30 17.28
C TRP A 101 10.37 -36.50 18.79
#